data_AF-A0A6M3M2A7-F1
#
_entry.id   AF-A0A6M3M2A7-F1
#
_cell.length_a   1.000
_cell.length_b   1.000
_cell.length_c   1.000
_cell.angle_alpha   90.00
_cell.angle_beta   90.00
_cell.angle_gamma   90.00
#
_symmetry.space_group_name_H-M   'P 1'
#
loop_
_entity.id
_entity.type
_entity.pdbx_description
1 polymer ?
#
loop_
_entity_poly.entity_id
_entity_poly.type
_entity_poly.pdbx_seq_one_letter_code
_entity_poly.pdbx_strand_id
1 'polypeptide(L)'
;MAIDKSDSDLPVVVDQPLLIVSPENAKAAMQAYQELCSAVFIPWDRRKVENGVIVQESDYQRIPVRHQEGGRWITEYKDFPKKSAWRKLGKFYKISDEIVGEPKRVDREDGSFVYHYTVKAIAPDGQYTFGIGSCDSKEIPDERRREHDTESKAHTRAKNRAISDLIGFGQVSAEEVTGEPKFVESQQTEAKPSEEKPRAKVGPPPRRTTPKPAAGEPKPEEEPPQGPPRSVEDVIERIAAFLPGHSELVVVSDRGEYYRVGRLKMLDKEIENHLDFLVTNMGGEWNNEYNEWRIEKEAEGR
;
A
#
# COMPACT_ATOMS: atom_id res chain seq x y z
N MET A 1 21.54 27.15 -70.41
CA MET A 1 21.76 25.78 -69.87
C MET A 1 21.72 25.90 -68.36
N ALA A 2 20.53 25.89 -67.79
CA ALA A 2 19.82 24.72 -67.26
C ALA A 2 20.35 24.37 -65.86
N ILE A 3 19.69 24.95 -64.86
CA ILE A 3 19.84 24.65 -63.43
C ILE A 3 19.05 23.36 -63.19
N ASP A 4 19.75 22.31 -62.83
CA ASP A 4 19.17 21.02 -62.46
C ASP A 4 18.52 21.15 -61.07
N LYS A 5 17.20 21.00 -61.02
CA LYS A 5 16.41 20.91 -59.80
C LYS A 5 16.12 19.43 -59.60
N SER A 6 16.94 18.76 -58.80
CA SER A 6 16.62 17.41 -58.35
C SER A 6 15.63 17.44 -57.19
N ASP A 7 14.62 16.61 -57.32
CA ASP A 7 13.41 16.49 -56.53
C ASP A 7 13.65 16.35 -55.02
N SER A 8 12.99 17.22 -54.27
CA SER A 8 12.75 17.09 -52.84
C SER A 8 11.48 16.26 -52.61
N ASP A 9 11.57 14.94 -52.76
CA ASP A 9 10.53 14.00 -52.31
C ASP A 9 10.68 13.78 -50.79
N LEU A 10 10.19 14.75 -50.01
CA LEU A 10 9.90 14.52 -48.59
C LEU A 10 8.59 13.72 -48.50
N PRO A 11 8.54 12.58 -47.79
CA PRO A 11 7.32 11.81 -47.65
C PRO A 11 6.26 12.66 -46.94
N VAL A 12 5.11 12.79 -47.62
CA VAL A 12 3.89 13.37 -47.05
C VAL A 12 3.54 12.59 -45.78
N VAL A 13 3.69 13.25 -44.63
CA VAL A 13 3.21 12.73 -43.35
C VAL A 13 1.70 12.59 -43.49
N VAL A 14 1.24 11.36 -43.67
CA VAL A 14 -0.18 11.02 -43.72
C VAL A 14 -0.72 11.29 -42.31
N ASP A 15 -1.49 12.36 -42.19
CA ASP A 15 -2.14 12.78 -40.95
C ASP A 15 -3.09 11.66 -40.51
N GLN A 16 -2.61 10.77 -39.64
CA GLN A 16 -3.43 9.68 -39.12
C GLN A 16 -4.49 10.31 -38.20
N PRO A 17 -5.79 10.03 -38.43
CA PRO A 17 -6.82 10.60 -37.58
C PRO A 17 -6.61 10.13 -36.14
N LEU A 18 -6.50 11.09 -35.21
CA LEU A 18 -6.43 10.81 -33.79
C LEU A 18 -7.58 9.87 -33.42
N LEU A 19 -7.24 8.67 -32.95
CA LEU A 19 -8.21 7.71 -32.43
C LEU A 19 -8.95 8.37 -31.26
N ILE A 20 -10.19 8.80 -31.52
CA ILE A 20 -11.08 9.32 -30.47
C ILE A 20 -11.54 8.11 -29.66
N VAL A 21 -10.80 7.80 -28.61
CA VAL A 21 -11.18 6.76 -27.64
C VAL A 21 -12.31 7.31 -26.78
N SER A 22 -13.44 6.60 -26.68
CA SER A 22 -14.50 6.96 -25.74
C SER A 22 -13.98 6.93 -24.29
N PRO A 23 -14.47 7.79 -23.39
CA PRO A 23 -14.05 7.77 -21.98
C PRO A 23 -14.19 6.41 -21.29
N GLU A 24 -15.20 5.61 -21.64
CA GLU A 24 -15.39 4.26 -21.08
C GLU A 24 -14.27 3.31 -21.49
N ASN A 25 -13.94 3.25 -22.79
CA ASN A 25 -12.82 2.44 -23.28
C ASN A 25 -11.47 2.87 -22.68
N ALA A 26 -11.26 4.17 -22.48
CA ALA A 26 -10.04 4.66 -21.84
C ALA A 26 -9.93 4.20 -20.37
N LYS A 27 -11.04 4.23 -19.61
CA LYS A 27 -11.10 3.72 -18.24
C LYS A 27 -10.84 2.21 -18.19
N ALA A 28 -11.48 1.45 -19.08
CA ALA A 28 -11.30 0.00 -19.15
C ALA A 28 -9.84 -0.37 -19.48
N ALA A 29 -9.21 0.35 -20.42
CA ALA A 29 -7.79 0.14 -20.74
C ALA A 29 -6.87 0.44 -19.54
N MET A 30 -7.13 1.54 -18.82
CA MET A 30 -6.35 1.88 -17.62
C MET A 30 -6.55 0.86 -16.49
N GLN A 31 -7.76 0.35 -16.30
CA GLN A 31 -8.03 -0.70 -15.33
C GLN A 31 -7.28 -1.99 -15.67
N ALA A 32 -7.36 -2.44 -16.93
CA ALA A 32 -6.61 -3.62 -17.40
C ALA A 32 -5.10 -3.44 -17.22
N TYR A 33 -4.59 -2.22 -17.42
CA TYR A 33 -3.18 -1.89 -17.16
C TYR A 33 -2.82 -2.01 -15.67
N GLN A 34 -3.65 -1.51 -14.76
CA GLN A 34 -3.45 -1.64 -13.32
C GLN A 34 -3.53 -3.10 -12.85
N GLU A 35 -4.44 -3.89 -13.42
CA GLU A 35 -4.54 -5.33 -13.16
C GLU A 35 -3.28 -6.08 -13.63
N LEU A 36 -2.75 -5.73 -14.81
CA LEU A 36 -1.49 -6.29 -15.30
C LEU A 36 -0.32 -5.98 -14.37
N CYS A 37 -0.18 -4.74 -13.92
CA CYS A 37 0.85 -4.36 -12.95
C CYS A 37 0.73 -5.16 -11.64
N SER A 38 -0.50 -5.30 -11.12
CA SER A 38 -0.76 -6.07 -9.89
C SER A 38 -0.47 -7.57 -10.07
N ALA A 39 -0.71 -8.12 -11.26
CA ALA A 39 -0.47 -9.53 -11.57
C ALA A 39 1.02 -9.91 -11.61
N VAL A 40 1.92 -8.94 -11.76
CA VAL A 40 3.37 -9.16 -11.65
C VAL A 40 3.78 -9.45 -10.19
N PHE A 41 2.94 -9.06 -9.23
CA PHE A 41 3.24 -9.15 -7.82
C PHE A 41 2.76 -10.44 -7.18
N ILE A 42 3.44 -10.82 -6.09
CA ILE A 42 2.98 -11.81 -5.14
C ILE A 42 2.12 -11.06 -4.12
N PRO A 43 0.79 -11.24 -4.13
CA PRO A 43 -0.08 -10.61 -3.14
C PRO A 43 0.15 -11.23 -1.74
N TRP A 44 -0.30 -10.52 -0.70
CA TRP A 44 -0.01 -10.87 0.69
C TRP A 44 -0.48 -12.27 1.08
N ASP A 45 -1.68 -12.64 0.63
CA ASP A 45 -2.32 -13.95 0.82
C ASP A 45 -1.56 -15.12 0.17
N ARG A 46 -0.69 -14.83 -0.82
CA ARG A 46 0.12 -15.84 -1.53
C ARG A 46 1.56 -15.97 -1.01
N ARG A 47 1.91 -15.29 0.09
CA ARG A 47 3.19 -15.55 0.76
C ARG A 47 3.25 -17.01 1.22
N LYS A 48 4.43 -17.63 1.13
CA LYS A 48 4.62 -19.03 1.57
C LYS A 48 5.63 -19.08 2.70
N VAL A 49 5.26 -19.85 3.71
CA VAL A 49 6.08 -20.13 4.87
C VAL A 49 6.15 -21.63 5.05
N GLU A 50 7.37 -22.13 5.19
CA GLU A 50 7.64 -23.54 5.41
C GLU A 50 8.48 -23.65 6.67
N ASN A 51 8.01 -24.45 7.63
CA ASN A 51 8.70 -24.69 8.90
C ASN A 51 8.97 -23.44 9.75
N GLY A 52 8.23 -22.35 9.53
CA GLY A 52 8.45 -21.04 10.18
C GLY A 52 9.50 -20.16 9.51
N VAL A 53 9.91 -20.49 8.28
CA VAL A 53 10.77 -19.65 7.45
C VAL A 53 9.99 -19.16 6.24
N ILE A 54 10.04 -17.86 5.97
CA ILE A 54 9.44 -17.27 4.78
C ILE A 54 10.24 -17.74 3.56
N VAL A 55 9.65 -18.65 2.78
CA VAL A 55 10.24 -19.18 1.53
C VAL A 55 9.79 -18.38 0.31
N GLN A 56 8.67 -17.66 0.42
CA GLN A 56 8.18 -16.72 -0.59
C GLN A 56 7.56 -15.51 0.08
N GLU A 57 8.23 -14.36 -0.04
CA GLU A 57 7.74 -13.10 0.51
C GLU A 57 6.67 -12.46 -0.40
N SER A 58 5.74 -11.74 0.21
CA SER A 58 4.82 -10.84 -0.49
C SER A 58 5.58 -9.63 -1.05
N ASP A 59 5.12 -9.12 -2.20
CA ASP A 59 5.60 -7.83 -2.72
C ASP A 59 4.91 -6.62 -2.06
N TYR A 60 3.92 -6.88 -1.22
CA TYR A 60 3.21 -5.87 -0.45
C TYR A 60 3.60 -5.90 1.02
N GLN A 61 3.59 -4.72 1.66
CA GLN A 61 3.56 -4.54 3.10
C GLN A 61 2.12 -4.25 3.51
N ARG A 62 1.56 -5.08 4.39
CA ARG A 62 0.25 -4.81 5.00
C ARG A 62 0.42 -3.83 6.14
N ILE A 63 -0.30 -2.70 6.10
CA ILE A 63 -0.28 -1.66 7.14
C ILE A 63 -1.69 -1.47 7.69
N PRO A 64 -1.89 -1.48 9.03
CA PRO A 64 -3.17 -1.16 9.63
C PRO A 64 -3.44 0.35 9.61
N VAL A 65 -4.61 0.74 9.14
CA VAL A 65 -5.12 2.12 9.09
C VAL A 65 -6.32 2.22 10.00
N ARG A 66 -6.17 2.99 11.09
CA ARG A 66 -7.26 3.25 12.04
C ARG A 66 -8.03 4.49 11.62
N HIS A 67 -9.36 4.38 11.59
CA HIS A 67 -10.25 5.52 11.40
C HIS A 67 -11.44 5.42 12.34
N GLN A 68 -12.05 6.56 12.67
CA GLN A 68 -13.26 6.58 13.48
C GLN A 68 -14.49 6.55 12.58
N GLU A 69 -15.38 5.59 12.81
CA GLU A 69 -16.68 5.54 12.18
C GLU A 69 -17.74 5.33 13.26
N GLY A 70 -18.73 6.22 13.34
CA GLY A 70 -19.80 6.14 14.33
C GLY A 70 -19.34 6.16 15.80
N GLY A 71 -18.19 6.77 16.11
CA GLY A 71 -17.61 6.81 17.45
C GLY A 71 -16.88 5.53 17.88
N ARG A 72 -16.69 4.57 16.96
CA ARG A 72 -15.85 3.39 17.15
C ARG A 72 -14.58 3.51 16.32
N TRP A 73 -13.48 2.97 16.84
CA TRP A 73 -12.23 2.84 16.09
C TRP A 73 -12.31 1.59 15.23
N ILE A 74 -12.36 1.78 13.92
CA ILE A 74 -12.29 0.70 12.93
C ILE A 74 -10.84 0.62 12.41
N THR A 75 -10.31 -0.59 12.34
CA THR A 75 -9.02 -0.85 11.70
C THR A 75 -9.28 -1.47 10.34
N GLU A 76 -8.86 -0.76 9.29
CA GLU A 76 -8.80 -1.27 7.91
C GLU A 76 -7.35 -1.63 7.58
N TYR A 77 -7.11 -2.72 6.85
CA TYR A 77 -5.76 -3.07 6.40
C TYR A 77 -5.54 -2.65 4.95
N LYS A 78 -4.42 -1.97 4.68
CA LYS A 78 -4.03 -1.57 3.33
C LYS A 78 -2.68 -2.17 2.97
N ASP A 79 -2.63 -2.75 1.78
CA ASP A 79 -1.43 -3.36 1.22
C ASP A 79 -0.69 -2.32 0.36
N PHE A 80 0.56 -2.03 0.70
CA PHE A 80 1.42 -1.07 0.01
C PHE A 80 2.60 -1.76 -0.70
N PRO A 81 2.89 -1.46 -1.97
CA PRO A 81 4.02 -2.06 -2.68
C PRO A 81 5.35 -1.78 -1.98
N LYS A 82 6.13 -2.84 -1.73
CA LYS A 82 7.50 -2.78 -1.19
C LYS A 82 8.48 -2.41 -2.31
N LYS A 83 9.73 -2.09 -1.94
CA LYS A 83 10.88 -2.01 -2.86
C LYS A 83 10.97 -3.18 -3.87
N SER A 84 10.66 -4.41 -3.47
CA SER A 84 10.69 -5.58 -4.36
C SER A 84 9.67 -5.47 -5.50
N ALA A 85 8.48 -4.94 -5.20
CA ALA A 85 7.42 -4.70 -6.18
C ALA A 85 7.90 -3.74 -7.29
N TRP A 86 8.40 -2.56 -6.91
CA TRP A 86 8.89 -1.58 -7.88
C TRP A 86 10.05 -2.10 -8.73
N ARG A 87 10.94 -2.90 -8.13
CA ARG A 87 12.02 -3.58 -8.87
C ARG A 87 11.49 -4.60 -9.88
N LYS A 88 10.45 -5.36 -9.52
CA LYS A 88 9.80 -6.31 -10.43
C LYS A 88 9.14 -5.60 -11.60
N LEU A 89 8.40 -4.50 -11.35
CA LEU A 89 7.82 -3.69 -12.41
C LEU A 89 8.90 -3.07 -13.31
N GLY A 90 9.95 -2.49 -12.71
CA GLY A 90 11.07 -1.94 -13.46
C GLY A 90 11.68 -2.97 -14.42
N LYS A 91 11.87 -4.20 -13.95
CA LYS A 91 12.35 -5.31 -14.80
C LYS A 91 11.35 -5.74 -15.87
N PHE A 92 10.06 -5.85 -15.51
CA PHE A 92 8.98 -6.25 -16.42
C PHE A 92 8.84 -5.27 -17.59
N TYR A 93 8.82 -3.97 -17.29
CA TYR A 93 8.73 -2.90 -18.29
C TYR A 93 10.09 -2.46 -18.88
N LYS A 94 11.19 -3.11 -18.47
CA LYS A 94 12.56 -2.82 -18.94
C LYS A 94 12.98 -1.36 -18.72
N ILE A 95 12.57 -0.80 -17.59
CA ILE A 95 12.92 0.56 -17.18
C ILE A 95 14.38 0.59 -16.73
N SER A 96 15.13 1.54 -17.25
CA SER A 96 16.46 1.89 -16.78
C SER A 96 16.38 3.07 -15.80
N ASP A 97 17.37 3.22 -14.92
CA ASP A 97 17.41 4.35 -14.00
C ASP A 97 18.84 4.92 -13.85
N GLU A 98 18.93 6.23 -13.61
CA GLU A 98 20.18 6.94 -13.36
C GLU A 98 20.02 7.93 -12.19
N ILE A 99 21.05 8.06 -11.34
CA ILE A 99 21.12 9.12 -10.33
C ILE A 99 21.47 10.42 -11.04
N VAL A 100 20.69 11.46 -10.78
CA VAL A 100 20.83 12.77 -11.40
C VAL A 100 21.61 13.69 -10.47
N GLY A 101 22.81 14.06 -10.90
CA GLY A 101 23.72 14.89 -10.10
C GLY A 101 24.30 14.16 -8.89
N GLU A 102 24.94 14.91 -8.00
CA GLU A 102 25.50 14.38 -6.77
C GLU A 102 24.43 14.30 -5.67
N PRO A 103 24.38 13.20 -4.89
CA PRO A 103 23.53 13.12 -3.72
C PRO A 103 23.83 14.26 -2.74
N LYS A 104 22.79 14.94 -2.25
CA LYS A 104 22.96 16.06 -1.31
C LYS A 104 22.80 15.58 0.13
N ARG A 105 23.86 15.70 0.92
CA ARG A 105 23.87 15.50 2.37
C ARG A 105 23.77 16.85 3.08
N VAL A 106 22.91 16.95 4.09
CA VAL A 106 22.71 18.17 4.91
C VAL A 106 22.84 17.79 6.38
N ASP A 107 23.89 18.29 7.04
CA ASP A 107 24.05 18.21 8.49
C ASP A 107 23.17 19.26 9.19
N ARG A 108 22.70 18.93 10.39
CA ARG A 108 21.97 19.84 11.28
C ARG A 108 22.73 20.06 12.58
N GLU A 109 22.41 21.15 13.25
CA GLU A 109 23.04 21.55 14.52
C GLU A 109 22.84 20.52 15.65
N ASP A 110 21.78 19.73 15.58
CA ASP A 110 21.47 18.67 16.56
C ASP A 110 22.23 17.35 16.29
N GLY A 111 23.16 17.34 15.33
CA GLY A 111 23.94 16.16 14.93
C GLY A 111 23.18 15.18 14.03
N SER A 112 21.92 15.44 13.70
CA SER A 112 21.18 14.68 12.68
C SER A 112 21.57 15.13 11.27
N PHE A 113 21.38 14.25 10.29
CA PHE A 113 21.65 14.55 8.88
C PHE A 113 20.51 14.05 7.99
N VAL A 114 20.38 14.67 6.81
CA VAL A 114 19.40 14.33 5.78
C VAL A 114 20.11 14.06 4.47
N TYR A 115 19.69 13.00 3.77
CA TYR A 115 20.10 12.74 2.39
C TYR A 115 18.97 13.08 1.42
N HIS A 116 19.33 13.67 0.29
CA HIS A 116 18.45 13.90 -0.85
C HIS A 116 19.01 13.27 -2.11
N TYR A 117 18.16 12.54 -2.84
CA TYR A 117 18.45 11.92 -4.11
C TYR A 117 17.45 12.37 -5.16
N THR A 118 17.93 12.56 -6.39
CA THR A 118 17.08 12.65 -7.58
C THR A 118 17.45 11.50 -8.49
N VAL A 119 16.47 10.71 -8.89
CA VAL A 119 16.63 9.57 -9.80
C VAL A 119 15.77 9.79 -11.01
N LYS A 120 16.31 9.55 -12.20
CA LYS A 120 15.55 9.55 -13.46
C LYS A 120 15.28 8.11 -13.87
N ALA A 121 14.01 7.78 -14.10
CA ALA A 121 13.60 6.51 -14.69
C ALA A 121 13.34 6.70 -16.19
N ILE A 122 13.74 5.75 -17.02
CA ILE A 122 13.67 5.84 -18.49
C ILE A 122 13.06 4.53 -19.03
N ALA A 123 11.96 4.64 -19.77
CA ALA A 123 11.29 3.54 -20.43
C ALA A 123 11.93 3.24 -21.80
N PRO A 124 11.72 2.03 -22.37
CA PRO A 124 12.29 1.66 -23.67
C PRO A 124 11.84 2.52 -24.85
N ASP A 125 10.70 3.19 -24.73
CA ASP A 125 10.16 4.13 -25.72
C ASP A 125 10.76 5.54 -25.59
N GLY A 126 11.65 5.76 -24.62
CA GLY A 126 12.30 7.03 -24.36
C GLY A 126 11.55 7.95 -23.39
N GLN A 127 10.34 7.57 -22.93
CA GLN A 127 9.67 8.31 -21.87
C GLN A 127 10.49 8.28 -20.58
N TYR A 128 10.47 9.38 -19.82
CA TYR A 128 11.18 9.45 -18.57
C TYR A 128 10.46 10.30 -17.55
N THR A 129 10.74 10.03 -16.27
CA THR A 129 10.27 10.82 -15.13
C THR A 129 11.41 10.98 -14.12
N PHE A 130 11.25 11.93 -13.20
CA PHE A 130 12.17 12.13 -12.09
C PHE A 130 11.48 11.84 -10.77
N GLY A 131 12.12 11.04 -9.92
CA GLY A 131 11.71 10.82 -8.55
C GLY A 131 12.70 11.46 -7.59
N ILE A 132 12.19 12.23 -6.63
CA ILE A 132 12.99 12.84 -5.56
C ILE A 132 12.77 12.04 -4.29
N GLY A 133 13.84 11.65 -3.61
CA GLY A 133 13.78 10.92 -2.35
C GLY A 133 14.58 11.64 -1.27
N SER A 134 14.03 11.69 -0.07
CA SER A 134 14.74 12.20 1.10
C SER A 134 14.59 11.26 2.28
N CYS A 135 15.59 11.20 3.13
CA CYS A 135 15.52 10.51 4.42
C CYS A 135 16.30 11.28 5.46
N ASP A 136 15.66 11.55 6.59
CA ASP A 136 16.31 12.04 7.79
C ASP A 136 16.87 10.85 8.59
N SER A 137 18.07 11.00 9.12
CA SER A 137 18.69 10.05 10.05
C SER A 137 17.77 9.69 11.23
N LYS A 138 16.91 10.61 11.68
CA LYS A 138 15.92 10.37 12.73
C LYS A 138 14.78 9.43 12.33
N GLU A 139 14.54 9.23 11.03
CA GLU A 139 13.55 8.24 10.55
C GLU A 139 14.04 6.80 10.68
N ILE A 140 15.32 6.61 10.98
CA ILE A 140 15.90 5.30 11.25
C ILE A 140 15.95 5.11 12.77
N PRO A 141 15.44 3.98 13.31
CA PRO A 141 15.56 3.66 14.72
C PRO A 141 17.02 3.70 15.19
N ASP A 142 17.26 4.21 16.40
CA ASP A 142 18.61 4.46 16.94
C ASP A 142 19.55 3.25 16.79
N GLU A 143 19.07 2.04 17.07
CA GLU A 143 19.83 0.78 16.97
C GLU A 143 20.38 0.48 15.56
N ARG A 144 19.73 1.03 14.53
CA ARG A 144 20.07 0.86 13.12
C ARG A 144 20.50 2.18 12.47
N ARG A 145 20.69 3.26 13.23
CA ARG A 145 21.02 4.58 12.69
C ARG A 145 22.48 4.63 12.23
N ARG A 146 22.74 4.02 11.08
CA ARG A 146 23.99 4.16 10.33
C ARG A 146 23.76 5.08 9.14
N GLU A 147 24.80 5.79 8.75
CA GLU A 147 24.72 6.74 7.64
C GLU A 147 24.28 6.08 6.33
N HIS A 148 24.86 4.93 6.00
CA HIS A 148 24.51 4.17 4.80
C HIS A 148 23.04 3.71 4.77
N ASP A 149 22.39 3.52 5.92
CA ASP A 149 20.99 3.13 5.97
C ASP A 149 20.08 4.31 5.60
N THR A 150 20.41 5.50 6.12
CA THR A 150 19.70 6.75 5.78
C THR A 150 19.87 7.09 4.30
N GLU A 151 21.09 7.01 3.81
CA GLU A 151 21.42 7.22 2.39
C GLU A 151 20.67 6.22 1.49
N SER A 152 20.75 4.92 1.81
CA SER A 152 20.09 3.86 1.04
C SER A 152 18.58 4.02 1.00
N LYS A 153 17.97 4.50 2.10
CA LYS A 153 16.52 4.75 2.17
C LYS A 153 16.12 5.96 1.31
N ALA A 154 16.90 7.05 1.35
CA ALA A 154 16.67 8.21 0.49
C ALA A 154 16.76 7.84 -1.01
N HIS A 155 17.80 7.10 -1.40
CA HIS A 155 17.96 6.62 -2.77
C HIS A 155 16.82 5.67 -3.18
N THR A 156 16.45 4.73 -2.32
CA THR A 156 15.34 3.79 -2.61
C THR A 156 14.02 4.53 -2.83
N ARG A 157 13.71 5.54 -2.01
CA ARG A 157 12.51 6.38 -2.18
C ARG A 157 12.53 7.12 -3.51
N ALA A 158 13.66 7.74 -3.88
CA ALA A 158 13.80 8.44 -5.15
C ALA A 158 13.54 7.51 -6.33
N LYS A 159 14.16 6.33 -6.32
CA LYS A 159 14.01 5.32 -7.37
C LYS A 159 12.58 4.78 -7.46
N ASN A 160 11.96 4.41 -6.33
CA ASN A 160 10.58 3.90 -6.33
C ASN A 160 9.61 4.95 -6.87
N ARG A 161 9.77 6.23 -6.51
CA ARG A 161 8.97 7.34 -7.05
C ARG A 161 9.14 7.50 -8.55
N ALA A 162 10.39 7.52 -9.04
CA ALA A 162 10.66 7.64 -10.46
C ALA A 162 9.99 6.50 -11.26
N ILE A 163 10.13 5.26 -10.80
CA ILE A 163 9.51 4.09 -11.44
C ILE A 163 7.98 4.16 -11.34
N SER A 164 7.43 4.49 -10.18
CA SER A 164 5.98 4.60 -9.95
C SER A 164 5.35 5.64 -10.88
N ASP A 165 5.95 6.83 -10.96
CA ASP A 165 5.47 7.94 -11.79
C ASP A 165 5.55 7.59 -13.28
N LEU A 166 6.61 6.89 -13.72
CA LEU A 166 6.77 6.48 -15.11
C LEU A 166 5.74 5.44 -15.54
N ILE A 167 5.41 4.51 -14.65
CA ILE A 167 4.43 3.45 -14.90
C ILE A 167 3.01 3.98 -14.75
N GLY A 168 2.76 4.90 -13.84
CA GLY A 168 1.41 5.38 -13.54
C GLY A 168 0.55 4.33 -12.84
N PHE A 169 1.16 3.45 -12.04
CA PHE A 169 0.45 2.42 -11.27
C PHE A 169 -0.51 3.03 -10.23
N GLY A 170 -0.24 4.26 -9.78
CA GLY A 170 -1.15 5.04 -8.94
C GLY A 170 -1.14 4.67 -7.45
N GLN A 171 -0.20 3.82 -7.00
CA GLN A 171 -0.02 3.46 -5.59
C GLN A 171 1.23 4.11 -4.99
N VAL A 172 1.15 4.49 -3.71
CA VAL A 172 2.29 4.99 -2.93
C VAL A 172 3.11 3.82 -2.36
N SER A 173 4.42 4.01 -2.21
CA SER A 173 5.33 2.95 -1.73
C SER A 173 5.20 2.75 -0.23
N ALA A 174 5.40 1.53 0.27
CA ALA A 174 5.35 1.23 1.70
C ALA A 174 6.29 2.14 2.53
N GLU A 175 7.47 2.45 2.00
CA GLU A 175 8.50 3.29 2.65
C GLU A 175 8.08 4.76 2.84
N GLU A 176 6.96 5.20 2.23
CA GLU A 176 6.37 6.53 2.39
C GLU A 176 5.32 6.59 3.49
N VAL A 177 4.71 5.44 3.81
CA VAL A 177 3.62 5.33 4.77
C VAL A 177 4.13 4.92 6.15
N THR A 178 5.32 4.29 6.23
CA THR A 178 5.92 3.82 7.48
C THR A 178 6.71 4.89 8.27
N GLY A 179 6.55 6.18 7.97
CA GLY A 179 6.91 7.26 8.91
C GLY A 179 5.78 7.39 9.94
N GLU A 180 6.09 7.73 11.20
CA GLU A 180 5.11 7.82 12.30
C GLU A 180 3.72 8.31 11.87
N PRO A 181 2.62 7.79 12.44
CA PRO A 181 1.27 8.19 12.09
C PRO A 181 1.08 9.68 12.37
N LYS A 182 1.38 10.51 11.36
CA LYS A 182 0.88 11.87 11.31
C LYS A 182 -0.61 11.69 11.07
N PHE A 183 -1.39 11.97 12.10
CA PHE A 183 -2.82 12.16 11.98
C PHE A 183 -3.09 13.05 10.78
N VAL A 184 -3.49 12.45 9.66
CA VAL A 184 -4.07 13.19 8.56
C VAL A 184 -5.50 13.42 9.00
N GLU A 185 -5.69 14.43 9.85
CA GLU A 185 -6.99 14.99 10.09
C GLU A 185 -7.48 15.48 8.74
N SER A 186 -8.42 14.74 8.15
CA SER A 186 -9.05 15.12 6.90
C SER A 186 -9.81 16.41 7.14
N GLN A 187 -9.14 17.55 6.91
CA GLN A 187 -9.82 18.82 6.78
C GLN A 187 -10.67 18.74 5.53
N GLN A 188 -11.95 18.40 5.72
CA GLN A 188 -13.00 18.77 4.78
C GLN A 188 -12.90 20.27 4.59
N THR A 189 -12.37 20.69 3.45
CA THR A 189 -12.52 22.07 2.99
C THR A 189 -13.99 22.27 2.64
N GLU A 190 -14.77 22.72 3.63
CA GLU A 190 -16.07 23.33 3.41
C GLU A 190 -15.88 24.58 2.54
N ALA A 191 -16.11 24.43 1.24
CA ALA A 191 -16.29 25.56 0.34
C ALA A 191 -17.62 26.25 0.68
N LYS A 192 -17.54 27.43 1.31
CA LYS A 192 -18.68 28.34 1.47
C LYS A 192 -19.25 28.70 0.08
N PRO A 193 -20.57 28.63 -0.15
CA PRO A 193 -21.18 29.11 -1.38
C PRO A 193 -21.38 30.64 -1.31
N SER A 194 -20.85 31.36 -2.29
CA SER A 194 -21.17 32.78 -2.54
C SER A 194 -22.49 32.91 -3.30
N GLU A 195 -23.38 33.81 -2.84
CA GLU A 195 -24.55 34.33 -3.55
C GLU A 195 -24.16 34.89 -4.94
N GLU A 196 -24.91 34.71 -6.04
CA GLU A 196 -26.12 35.48 -6.38
C GLU A 196 -26.99 34.85 -7.51
N LYS A 197 -28.26 35.29 -7.59
CA LYS A 197 -29.47 34.83 -8.34
C LYS A 197 -29.56 35.26 -9.84
N PRO A 198 -30.65 34.99 -10.64
CA PRO A 198 -31.69 33.93 -10.61
C PRO A 198 -32.06 33.25 -11.97
N ARG A 199 -32.63 32.03 -11.86
CA ARG A 199 -33.69 31.32 -12.64
C ARG A 199 -33.72 31.32 -14.18
N ALA A 200 -33.70 30.09 -14.73
CA ALA A 200 -34.66 29.64 -15.75
C ALA A 200 -35.26 28.27 -15.35
N LYS A 201 -36.58 28.12 -15.49
CA LYS A 201 -37.37 26.92 -15.13
C LYS A 201 -37.31 25.89 -16.26
N VAL A 202 -36.98 24.63 -15.97
CA VAL A 202 -37.32 23.47 -16.83
C VAL A 202 -37.74 22.30 -15.93
N GLY A 203 -38.69 21.49 -16.42
CA GLY A 203 -39.61 20.63 -15.66
C GLY A 203 -39.00 19.40 -14.95
N PRO A 204 -39.86 18.63 -14.26
CA PRO A 204 -39.45 17.52 -13.40
C PRO A 204 -38.94 16.31 -14.21
N PRO A 205 -37.89 15.61 -13.75
CA PRO A 205 -37.37 14.43 -14.43
C PRO A 205 -38.29 13.19 -14.25
N PRO A 206 -38.30 12.26 -15.21
CA PRO A 206 -39.21 11.12 -15.23
C PRO A 206 -38.85 10.03 -14.21
N ARG A 207 -39.91 9.37 -13.74
CA ARG A 207 -39.95 8.26 -12.79
C ARG A 207 -39.27 7.01 -13.39
N ARG A 208 -38.11 6.61 -12.87
CA ARG A 208 -37.41 5.40 -13.31
C ARG A 208 -37.96 4.17 -12.58
N THR A 209 -38.48 3.24 -13.37
CA THR A 209 -38.95 1.91 -12.99
C THR A 209 -37.78 1.04 -12.50
N THR A 210 -38.01 0.30 -11.41
CA THR A 210 -37.12 -0.75 -10.90
C THR A 210 -37.08 -1.95 -11.85
N PRO A 211 -35.88 -2.49 -12.18
CA PRO A 211 -35.75 -3.86 -12.64
C PRO A 211 -35.60 -4.82 -11.44
N LYS A 212 -36.25 -5.97 -11.56
CA LYS A 212 -36.26 -7.14 -10.68
C LYS A 212 -34.89 -7.85 -10.67
N PRO A 213 -34.43 -8.45 -9.55
CA PRO A 213 -33.10 -9.07 -9.46
C PRO A 213 -33.08 -10.48 -10.06
N ALA A 214 -31.96 -10.83 -10.70
CA ALA A 214 -31.63 -12.19 -11.09
C ALA A 214 -30.18 -12.51 -10.66
N ALA A 215 -30.12 -13.32 -9.60
CA ALA A 215 -29.16 -14.39 -9.29
C ALA A 215 -27.66 -14.19 -9.61
N GLY A 216 -26.87 -14.16 -8.54
CA GLY A 216 -25.45 -14.50 -8.57
C GLY A 216 -24.55 -13.68 -7.64
N GLU A 217 -25.01 -13.36 -6.42
CA GLU A 217 -24.16 -12.69 -5.43
C GLU A 217 -23.09 -13.67 -4.91
N PRO A 218 -21.79 -13.36 -5.00
CA PRO A 218 -20.80 -14.00 -4.15
C PRO A 218 -21.10 -13.61 -2.69
N LYS A 219 -21.04 -14.59 -1.79
CA LYS A 219 -21.26 -14.39 -0.35
C LYS A 219 -20.44 -13.19 0.16
N PRO A 220 -21.00 -12.33 1.02
CA PRO A 220 -20.21 -11.29 1.69
C PRO A 220 -19.09 -11.97 2.48
N GLU A 221 -17.85 -11.52 2.21
CA GLU A 221 -16.69 -11.78 3.04
C GLU A 221 -17.02 -11.24 4.44
N GLU A 222 -17.24 -12.13 5.42
CA GLU A 222 -17.49 -11.75 6.80
C GLU A 222 -16.27 -10.98 7.33
N GLU A 223 -16.47 -9.73 7.73
CA GLU A 223 -15.44 -8.95 8.41
C GLU A 223 -14.93 -9.75 9.62
N PRO A 224 -13.60 -9.80 9.86
CA PRO A 224 -13.08 -10.54 10.99
C PRO A 224 -13.71 -10.00 12.29
N PRO A 225 -14.27 -10.87 13.14
CA PRO A 225 -15.01 -10.44 14.32
C PRO A 225 -14.14 -9.55 15.19
N GLN A 226 -14.66 -8.36 15.52
CA GLN A 226 -14.01 -7.39 16.40
C GLN A 226 -14.51 -7.56 17.84
N GLY A 227 -13.61 -7.48 18.81
CA GLY A 227 -13.91 -7.65 20.24
C GLY A 227 -13.23 -8.89 20.85
N PRO A 228 -13.39 -9.10 22.17
CA PRO A 228 -12.79 -10.23 22.85
C PRO A 228 -13.29 -11.56 22.25
N PRO A 229 -12.41 -12.56 22.10
CA PRO A 229 -12.73 -13.81 21.46
C PRO A 229 -13.61 -14.69 22.36
N ARG A 230 -14.42 -15.53 21.73
CA ARG A 230 -15.40 -16.41 22.41
C ARG A 230 -14.83 -17.76 22.80
N SER A 231 -13.82 -18.24 22.08
CA SER A 231 -13.18 -19.53 22.33
C SER A 231 -11.72 -19.54 21.88
N VAL A 232 -11.00 -20.62 22.21
CA VAL A 232 -9.64 -20.86 21.69
C VAL A 232 -9.65 -20.98 20.18
N GLU A 233 -10.66 -21.66 19.62
CA GLU A 233 -10.83 -21.82 18.17
C GLU A 233 -11.01 -20.47 17.48
N ASP A 234 -11.79 -19.54 18.06
CA ASP A 234 -11.97 -18.18 17.54
C ASP A 234 -10.64 -17.41 17.49
N VAL A 235 -9.81 -17.52 18.54
CA VAL A 235 -8.46 -16.93 18.53
C VAL A 235 -7.57 -17.55 17.45
N ILE A 236 -7.61 -18.87 17.28
CA ILE A 236 -6.83 -19.58 16.26
C ILE A 236 -7.29 -19.16 14.86
N GLU A 237 -8.59 -19.08 14.61
CA GLU A 237 -9.17 -18.67 13.33
C GLU A 237 -8.78 -17.23 12.99
N ARG A 238 -8.86 -16.30 13.95
CA ARG A 238 -8.43 -14.91 13.74
C ARG A 238 -6.93 -14.80 13.47
N ILE A 239 -6.10 -15.55 14.19
CA ILE A 239 -4.65 -15.60 13.92
C ILE A 239 -4.38 -16.21 12.55
N ALA A 240 -5.05 -17.30 12.17
CA ALA A 240 -4.87 -17.97 10.90
C ALA A 240 -5.35 -17.10 9.72
N ALA A 241 -6.43 -16.36 9.89
CA ALA A 241 -6.93 -15.39 8.91
C ALA A 241 -5.97 -14.21 8.75
N PHE A 242 -5.40 -13.71 9.84
CA PHE A 242 -4.49 -12.57 9.82
C PHE A 242 -3.07 -12.94 9.35
N LEU A 243 -2.61 -14.13 9.72
CA LEU A 243 -1.29 -14.65 9.40
C LEU A 243 -1.41 -16.04 8.76
N PRO A 244 -1.93 -16.14 7.52
CA PRO A 244 -2.07 -17.41 6.83
C PRO A 244 -0.70 -18.10 6.71
N GLY A 245 -0.66 -19.38 7.07
CA GLY A 245 0.55 -20.21 7.12
C GLY A 245 1.46 -19.99 8.35
N HIS A 246 1.04 -19.20 9.34
CA HIS A 246 1.86 -18.92 10.53
C HIS A 246 1.15 -19.16 11.86
N SER A 247 -0.13 -19.56 11.85
CA SER A 247 -0.83 -19.97 13.07
C SER A 247 -0.11 -21.12 13.78
N GLU A 248 0.63 -21.94 13.05
CA GLU A 248 1.52 -22.99 13.56
C GLU A 248 2.75 -22.48 14.35
N LEU A 249 3.07 -21.18 14.26
CA LEU A 249 4.20 -20.58 14.98
C LEU A 249 3.82 -20.11 16.38
N VAL A 250 2.53 -20.12 16.69
CA VAL A 250 2.00 -19.74 17.99
C VAL A 250 1.18 -20.87 18.58
N VAL A 251 1.11 -20.90 19.90
CA VAL A 251 0.26 -21.83 20.65
C VAL A 251 -0.81 -21.03 21.36
N VAL A 252 -2.06 -21.36 21.09
CA VAL A 252 -3.21 -20.78 21.78
C VAL A 252 -3.70 -21.77 22.83
N SER A 253 -3.93 -21.32 24.06
CA SER A 253 -4.42 -22.16 25.14
C SER A 253 -5.32 -21.39 26.10
N ASP A 254 -6.33 -22.05 26.64
CA ASP A 254 -7.21 -21.50 27.66
C ASP A 254 -6.54 -21.57 29.05
N ARG A 255 -6.53 -20.44 29.78
CA ARG A 255 -6.01 -20.33 31.15
C ARG A 255 -7.09 -20.01 32.19
N GLY A 256 -8.36 -20.24 31.85
CA GLY A 256 -9.51 -19.94 32.70
C GLY A 256 -9.95 -18.49 32.54
N GLU A 257 -9.14 -17.56 33.02
CA GLU A 257 -9.46 -16.11 33.04
C GLU A 257 -9.13 -15.39 31.72
N TYR A 258 -8.22 -15.94 30.92
CA TYR A 258 -7.78 -15.36 29.65
C TYR A 258 -7.37 -16.46 28.66
N TYR A 259 -7.29 -16.09 27.37
CA TYR A 259 -6.62 -16.91 26.37
C TYR A 259 -5.15 -16.50 26.27
N ARG A 260 -4.28 -17.49 26.37
CA ARG A 260 -2.85 -17.33 26.17
C ARG A 260 -2.50 -17.55 24.71
N VAL A 261 -1.76 -16.63 24.11
CA VAL A 261 -1.05 -16.84 22.85
C VAL A 261 0.45 -16.82 23.13
N GLY A 262 1.10 -17.97 23.01
CA GLY A 262 2.52 -18.16 23.24
C GLY A 262 3.29 -18.41 21.95
N ARG A 263 4.60 -18.17 21.98
CA ARG A 263 5.49 -18.48 20.85
C ARG A 263 5.83 -19.97 20.86
N LEU A 264 5.62 -20.66 19.74
CA LEU A 264 6.08 -22.05 19.58
C LEU A 264 7.52 -22.11 19.04
N LYS A 265 7.92 -21.10 18.26
CA LYS A 265 9.27 -20.91 17.71
C LYS A 265 9.68 -19.44 17.82
N MET A 266 10.93 -19.11 17.50
CA MET A 266 11.31 -17.71 17.29
C MET A 266 10.50 -17.13 16.14
N LEU A 267 9.86 -16.00 16.41
CA LEU A 267 9.09 -15.23 15.45
C LEU A 267 9.99 -14.13 14.90
N ASP A 268 9.86 -13.80 13.61
CA ASP A 268 10.47 -12.58 13.12
C ASP A 268 9.76 -11.35 13.70
N LYS A 269 10.45 -10.20 13.68
CA LYS A 269 9.95 -8.98 14.32
C LYS A 269 8.68 -8.44 13.65
N GLU A 270 8.48 -8.72 12.36
CA GLU A 270 7.29 -8.31 11.63
C GLU A 270 6.08 -9.14 12.08
N ILE A 271 6.23 -10.47 12.20
CA ILE A 271 5.21 -11.36 12.76
C ILE A 271 4.92 -11.02 14.22
N GLU A 272 5.93 -10.72 15.03
CA GLU A 272 5.72 -10.28 16.41
C GLU A 272 4.86 -9.01 16.47
N ASN A 273 5.19 -7.99 15.68
CA ASN A 273 4.43 -6.74 15.65
C ASN A 273 2.99 -6.97 15.15
N HIS A 274 2.81 -7.86 14.18
CA HIS A 274 1.51 -8.25 13.67
C HIS A 274 0.68 -9.01 14.73
N LEU A 275 1.27 -9.98 15.43
CA LEU A 275 0.60 -10.68 16.53
C LEU A 275 0.24 -9.74 17.67
N ASP A 276 1.16 -8.86 18.05
CA ASP A 276 0.94 -7.88 19.10
C ASP A 276 -0.24 -6.94 18.77
N PHE A 277 -0.28 -6.49 17.52
CA PHE A 277 -1.39 -5.71 17.00
C PHE A 277 -2.72 -6.48 17.03
N LEU A 278 -2.72 -7.73 16.56
CA LEU A 278 -3.92 -8.58 16.51
C LEU A 278 -4.43 -8.87 17.93
N VAL A 279 -3.55 -9.23 18.85
CA VAL A 279 -3.86 -9.47 20.27
C VAL A 279 -4.46 -8.22 20.89
N THR A 280 -3.86 -7.06 20.65
CA THR A 280 -4.38 -5.77 21.13
C THR A 280 -5.80 -5.51 20.64
N ASN A 281 -6.10 -5.81 19.36
CA ASN A 281 -7.44 -5.65 18.81
C ASN A 281 -8.47 -6.63 19.40
N MET A 282 -8.02 -7.77 19.91
CA MET A 282 -8.84 -8.71 20.66
C MET A 282 -9.00 -8.33 22.14
N GLY A 283 -8.52 -7.16 22.56
CA GLY A 283 -8.54 -6.72 23.96
C GLY A 283 -7.47 -7.39 24.82
N GLY A 284 -6.41 -7.89 24.19
CA GLY A 284 -5.28 -8.49 24.88
C GLY A 284 -4.07 -7.58 25.00
N GLU A 285 -3.11 -8.01 25.82
CA GLU A 285 -1.85 -7.31 26.02
C GLU A 285 -0.67 -8.28 26.11
N TRP A 286 0.51 -7.76 25.81
CA TRP A 286 1.76 -8.48 26.00
C TRP A 286 2.17 -8.49 27.46
N ASN A 287 2.41 -9.68 28.02
CA ASN A 287 2.92 -9.85 29.37
C ASN A 287 4.43 -10.16 29.35
N ASN A 288 5.23 -9.21 29.84
CA ASN A 288 6.69 -9.32 29.89
C ASN A 288 7.20 -10.41 30.85
N GLU A 289 6.48 -10.69 31.94
CA GLU A 289 6.93 -11.65 32.97
C GLU A 289 6.87 -13.10 32.45
N TYR A 290 5.86 -13.40 31.64
CA TYR A 290 5.61 -14.75 31.12
C TYR A 290 5.92 -14.88 29.62
N ASN A 291 6.39 -13.81 28.97
CA ASN A 291 6.77 -13.75 27.56
C ASN A 291 5.64 -14.29 26.65
N GLU A 292 4.41 -13.85 26.92
CA GLU A 292 3.18 -14.33 26.28
C GLU A 292 2.18 -13.20 26.10
N TRP A 293 1.30 -13.35 25.11
CA TRP A 293 0.14 -12.50 24.94
C TRP A 293 -1.04 -13.06 25.73
N ARG A 294 -1.78 -12.18 26.40
CA ARG A 294 -2.97 -12.51 27.16
C ARG A 294 -4.16 -11.78 26.57
N ILE A 295 -5.21 -12.51 26.23
CA ILE A 295 -6.43 -11.95 25.66
C ILE A 295 -7.56 -12.19 26.64
N GLU A 296 -8.23 -11.13 27.08
CA GLU A 296 -9.42 -11.24 27.93
C GLU A 296 -10.54 -11.99 27.19
N LYS A 297 -11.27 -12.85 27.91
CA LYS A 297 -12.43 -13.54 27.36
C LYS A 297 -13.61 -12.58 27.23
N GLU A 298 -14.46 -12.77 26.22
CA GLU A 298 -15.73 -12.07 26.17
C GLU A 298 -16.50 -12.42 27.46
N ALA A 299 -16.90 -11.40 28.23
CA ALA A 299 -17.66 -11.63 29.45
C ALA A 299 -18.96 -12.34 29.07
N GLU A 300 -19.12 -13.59 29.49
CA GLU A 300 -20.38 -14.32 29.32
C GLU A 300 -21.49 -13.48 29.98
N GLY A 301 -22.37 -12.93 29.15
CA GLY A 301 -23.46 -12.08 29.60
C GLY A 301 -24.28 -12.76 30.69
N ARG A 302 -24.44 -12.05 31.81
CA ARG A 302 -25.63 -12.17 32.67
C ARG A 302 -26.85 -11.60 31.96
#